data_AF-A0A7L2RW48-F1
#
_entry.id   AF-A0A7L2RW48-F1
#
_cell.length_a   1.000
_cell.length_b   1.000
_cell.length_c   1.000
_cell.angle_alpha   90.00
_cell.angle_beta   90.00
_cell.angle_gamma   90.00
#
_symmetry.space_group_name_H-M   'P 1'
#
loop_
_entity.id
_entity.type
_entity.pdbx_description
1 polymer ?
#
loop_
_entity_poly.entity_id
_entity_poly.type
_entity_poly.pdbx_seq_one_letter_code
_entity_poly.pdbx_strand_id
1 'polypeptide(L)'
;LCPSAFVVEHQPSTPNPFKRPLVLRTGSKFSSRARLLVRLHDRNHHMEAKIHIDRSGPLPAPPPTTSSCPGRFRKFNILTSSSKTLLAGDSPQEGLICDFQYLTLKEQKDSRSGKGSKGASEVGVGLGAVGTQRGLGPRGDCSATSSQGPLAVTEELHLITFTLAYAYCGLELELETSTLPFIIISNNNQFSSAWASILWFNMLSSDPKAQHFFSAPPPAPWPCLSEVLSWQFESVAEQGLSENHLLMMAEKLFGKA
;
A
#
# COMPACT_ATOMS: atom_id res chain seq x y z
N LEU A 1 26.68 11.39 -9.30
CA LEU A 1 25.89 10.98 -8.12
C LEU A 1 25.05 9.77 -8.52
N CYS A 2 24.98 8.70 -7.72
CA CYS A 2 24.16 7.53 -8.05
C CYS A 2 22.74 7.71 -7.50
N PRO A 3 21.66 7.57 -8.30
CA PRO A 3 20.28 7.64 -7.81
C PRO A 3 19.99 6.64 -6.67
N SER A 4 20.68 5.49 -6.67
CA SER A 4 20.53 4.46 -5.62
C SER A 4 21.01 4.91 -4.23
N ALA A 5 21.70 6.04 -4.12
CA ALA A 5 22.15 6.57 -2.84
C ALA A 5 21.03 7.27 -2.05
N PHE A 6 19.88 7.55 -2.68
CA PHE A 6 18.72 8.10 -1.99
C PHE A 6 17.76 6.97 -1.59
N VAL A 7 17.64 6.73 -0.28
CA VAL A 7 16.96 5.55 0.25
C VAL A 7 15.94 5.93 1.32
N VAL A 8 14.88 5.13 1.46
CA VAL A 8 13.97 5.21 2.60
C VAL A 8 14.62 4.50 3.78
N GLU A 9 15.02 5.26 4.79
CA GLU A 9 15.65 4.75 6.01
C GLU A 9 14.60 4.27 7.02
N HIS A 10 13.51 5.03 7.20
CA HIS A 10 12.37 4.61 8.01
C HIS A 10 11.09 4.57 7.18
N GLN A 11 10.57 3.35 7.04
CA GLN A 11 9.29 3.10 6.39
C GLN A 11 8.13 3.78 7.15
N PRO A 12 7.01 4.12 6.46
CA PRO A 12 5.87 4.76 7.08
C PRO A 12 5.36 3.97 8.30
N SER A 13 5.30 4.63 9.45
CA SER A 13 4.83 4.01 10.69
C SER A 13 4.14 5.01 11.60
N THR A 14 3.12 4.55 12.33
CA THR A 14 2.50 5.33 13.40
C THR A 14 3.31 5.18 14.69
N PRO A 15 3.37 6.22 15.56
CA PRO A 15 4.03 6.12 16.85
C PRO A 15 3.20 5.21 17.78
N ASN A 16 3.43 3.90 17.68
CA ASN A 16 2.76 2.85 18.45
C ASN A 16 3.83 1.98 19.14
N PRO A 17 3.67 1.60 20.42
CA PRO A 17 4.55 0.65 21.10
C PRO A 17 4.69 -0.67 20.33
N PHE A 18 3.63 -1.13 19.66
CA PHE A 18 3.69 -2.32 18.80
C PHE A 18 4.09 -1.89 17.38
N LYS A 19 5.39 -2.00 17.08
CA LYS A 19 5.98 -1.63 15.78
C LYS A 19 5.41 -2.52 14.67
N ARG A 20 4.36 -2.05 14.00
CA ARG A 20 3.79 -2.65 12.80
C ARG A 20 3.84 -1.60 11.68
N PRO A 21 5.01 -1.44 11.04
CA PRO A 21 5.18 -0.47 9.96
C PRO A 21 4.30 -0.85 8.76
N LEU A 22 4.10 0.09 7.84
CA LEU A 22 3.34 -0.10 6.60
C LEU A 22 1.83 -0.35 6.77
N VAL A 23 1.28 -0.20 7.98
CA VAL A 23 -0.17 -0.11 8.18
C VAL A 23 -0.49 1.24 8.83
N LEU A 24 -1.08 2.14 8.05
CA LEU A 24 -1.44 3.48 8.48
C LEU A 24 -2.94 3.61 8.65
N ARG A 25 -3.36 4.45 9.59
CA ARG A 25 -4.77 4.79 9.80
C ARG A 25 -5.07 6.21 9.35
N THR A 26 -6.17 6.41 8.63
CA THR A 26 -6.65 7.74 8.25
C THR A 26 -6.84 8.63 9.49
N GLY A 27 -6.45 9.90 9.38
CA GLY A 27 -6.49 10.85 10.50
C GLY A 27 -5.47 10.63 11.62
N SER A 28 -4.71 9.53 11.60
CA SER A 28 -3.63 9.29 12.57
C SER A 28 -2.32 9.89 12.07
N LYS A 29 -1.49 10.36 13.02
CA LYS A 29 -0.15 10.87 12.71
C LYS A 29 0.81 9.73 12.43
N PHE A 30 1.66 9.88 11.43
CA PHE A 30 2.73 8.92 11.11
C PHE A 30 4.03 9.66 10.76
N SER A 31 5.13 8.92 10.69
CA SER A 31 6.42 9.41 10.24
C SER A 31 7.02 8.52 9.17
N SER A 32 7.89 9.10 8.35
CA SER A 32 8.75 8.38 7.43
C SER A 32 9.99 9.23 7.14
N ARG A 33 11.14 8.56 6.95
CA ARG A 33 12.44 9.21 6.80
C ARG A 33 13.14 8.69 5.56
N ALA A 34 13.61 9.61 4.73
CA ALA A 34 14.53 9.33 3.64
C ALA A 34 15.93 9.86 3.98
N ARG A 35 16.95 9.19 3.44
CA ARG A 35 18.35 9.53 3.65
C ARG A 35 19.09 9.49 2.33
N LEU A 36 19.84 10.53 2.03
CA LEU A 36 20.85 10.53 0.99
C LEU A 36 22.18 10.14 1.62
N LEU A 37 22.69 8.96 1.24
CA LEU A 37 23.91 8.38 1.81
C LEU A 37 25.17 9.18 1.46
N VAL A 38 25.09 10.05 0.45
CA VAL A 38 26.19 10.91 0.01
C VAL A 38 26.07 12.29 0.65
N ARG A 39 27.06 12.67 1.46
CA ARG A 39 27.10 13.96 2.15
C ARG A 39 27.83 15.04 1.34
N LEU A 40 27.40 15.27 0.11
CA LEU A 40 27.89 16.37 -0.73
C LEU A 40 26.81 17.45 -0.78
N HIS A 41 27.04 18.57 -0.11
CA HIS A 41 26.17 19.74 -0.14
C HIS A 41 26.98 21.01 -0.02
N ASP A 42 26.50 22.08 -0.65
CA ASP A 42 26.98 23.42 -0.38
C ASP A 42 26.21 23.95 0.85
N ARG A 43 26.92 24.49 1.85
CA ARG A 43 26.29 25.08 3.04
C ARG A 43 25.43 26.30 2.69
N ASN A 44 25.69 26.93 1.55
CA ASN A 44 24.97 28.11 1.09
C ASN A 44 23.71 27.77 0.28
N HIS A 45 23.51 26.51 -0.11
CA HIS A 45 22.36 26.06 -0.89
C HIS A 45 21.57 25.00 -0.13
N HIS A 46 20.41 25.40 0.39
CA HIS A 46 19.48 24.48 1.01
C HIS A 46 18.83 23.59 -0.05
N MET A 47 18.96 22.28 0.14
CA MET A 47 18.25 21.30 -0.67
C MET A 47 16.88 21.02 -0.03
N GLU A 48 15.85 20.96 -0.86
CA GLU A 48 14.48 20.74 -0.44
C GLU A 48 13.97 19.40 -1.00
N ALA A 49 13.48 18.54 -0.10
CA ALA A 49 12.82 17.30 -0.47
C ALA A 49 11.31 17.43 -0.31
N LYS A 50 10.58 16.79 -1.23
CA LYS A 50 9.11 16.73 -1.24
C LYS A 50 8.64 15.30 -1.11
N ILE A 51 7.45 15.13 -0.54
CA ILE A 51 6.79 13.84 -0.34
C ILE A 51 5.46 13.81 -1.09
N HIS A 52 5.22 12.71 -1.79
CA HIS A 52 4.04 12.49 -2.64
C HIS A 52 3.46 11.12 -2.32
N ILE A 53 2.14 10.98 -2.45
CA ILE A 53 1.46 9.68 -2.34
C ILE A 53 0.92 9.29 -3.71
N ASP A 54 1.14 8.03 -4.10
CA ASP A 54 0.72 7.46 -5.38
C ASP A 54 1.06 8.34 -6.59
N ARG A 55 2.26 8.95 -6.57
CA ARG A 55 2.80 9.67 -7.73
C ARG A 55 2.89 8.67 -8.87
N SER A 56 2.16 8.92 -9.96
CA SER A 56 2.42 8.20 -11.21
C SER A 56 3.86 8.51 -11.60
N GLY A 57 4.70 7.48 -11.66
CA GLY A 57 6.11 7.66 -11.96
C GLY A 57 6.33 8.38 -13.30
N PRO A 58 7.56 8.84 -13.60
CA PRO A 58 7.88 9.52 -14.86
C PRO A 58 7.78 8.64 -16.13
N LEU A 59 7.18 7.45 -16.04
CA LEU A 59 7.04 6.54 -17.17
C LEU A 59 6.04 7.15 -18.16
N PRO A 60 6.31 7.06 -19.48
CA PRO A 60 5.38 7.53 -20.49
C PRO A 60 4.04 6.83 -20.24
N ALA A 61 3.00 7.64 -20.04
CA ALA A 61 1.65 7.13 -19.86
C ALA A 61 1.38 6.09 -20.97
N PRO A 62 0.96 4.87 -20.63
CA PRO A 62 0.63 3.89 -21.64
C PRO A 62 -0.42 4.50 -22.59
N PRO A 63 -0.37 4.18 -23.90
CA PRO A 63 -1.29 4.74 -24.87
C PRO A 63 -2.74 4.55 -24.42
N PRO A 64 -3.64 5.48 -24.77
CA PRO A 64 -5.04 5.48 -24.31
C PRO A 64 -5.85 4.40 -25.04
N THR A 65 -5.47 3.15 -24.87
CA THR A 65 -6.12 1.97 -25.42
C THR A 65 -5.88 0.79 -24.50
N THR A 66 -6.53 0.82 -23.34
CA THR A 66 -7.15 -0.37 -22.73
C THR A 66 -8.03 0.11 -21.58
N SER A 67 -9.29 -0.26 -21.66
CA SER A 67 -10.33 -0.09 -20.64
C SER A 67 -9.81 -0.32 -19.23
N SER A 68 -10.02 0.66 -18.35
CA SER A 68 -10.15 0.52 -16.89
C SER A 68 -9.18 -0.46 -16.22
N CYS A 69 -8.14 0.08 -15.59
CA CYS A 69 -7.38 -0.65 -14.59
C CYS A 69 -8.33 -1.39 -13.62
N PRO A 70 -8.08 -2.66 -13.29
CA PRO A 70 -8.95 -3.45 -12.43
C PRO A 70 -8.92 -2.84 -11.02
N GLY A 71 -10.09 -2.33 -10.58
CA GLY A 71 -10.26 -1.71 -9.27
C GLY A 71 -9.63 -0.32 -9.17
N ARG A 72 -10.47 0.71 -9.07
CA ARG A 72 -10.00 2.06 -8.79
C ARG A 72 -9.54 2.14 -7.33
N PHE A 73 -8.26 2.38 -7.11
CA PHE A 73 -7.73 2.73 -5.79
C PHE A 73 -8.35 4.02 -5.25
N ARG A 74 -8.63 4.02 -3.95
CA ARG A 74 -8.92 5.21 -3.16
C ARG A 74 -7.72 6.14 -3.23
N LYS A 75 -7.99 7.44 -3.27
CA LYS A 75 -6.96 8.46 -3.34
C LYS A 75 -6.84 9.16 -2.01
N PHE A 76 -5.63 9.54 -1.64
CA PHE A 76 -5.34 10.18 -0.37
C PHE A 76 -4.52 11.44 -0.58
N ASN A 77 -4.68 12.39 0.34
CA ASN A 77 -3.86 13.59 0.44
C ASN A 77 -3.06 13.57 1.73
N ILE A 78 -1.82 14.03 1.64
CA ILE A 78 -1.00 14.41 2.80
C ILE A 78 -1.44 15.82 3.22
N LEU A 79 -1.92 15.98 4.46
CA LEU A 79 -2.49 17.26 4.95
C LEU A 79 -1.47 18.22 5.58
N THR A 80 -0.24 17.77 5.79
CA THR A 80 0.84 18.55 6.40
C THR A 80 1.79 19.09 5.36
N SER A 81 2.81 19.85 5.77
CA SER A 81 3.88 20.28 4.87
C SER A 81 4.44 19.09 4.09
N SER A 82 4.23 19.10 2.77
CA SER A 82 4.72 18.09 1.84
C SER A 82 6.15 18.34 1.41
N SER A 83 6.81 19.32 2.02
CA SER A 83 8.16 19.75 1.71
C SER A 83 8.99 19.94 2.98
N LYS A 84 10.26 19.57 2.93
CA LYS A 84 11.19 19.69 4.05
C LYS A 84 12.63 19.85 3.57
N THR A 85 13.34 20.81 4.16
CA THR A 85 14.77 21.02 3.94
C THR A 85 15.57 19.84 4.51
N LEU A 86 16.58 19.39 3.77
CA LEU A 86 17.47 18.33 4.24
C LEU A 86 18.35 18.87 5.38
N LEU A 87 18.48 18.04 6.40
CA LEU A 87 19.37 18.30 7.54
C LEU A 87 20.60 17.42 7.38
N ALA A 88 21.79 17.99 7.59
CA ALA A 88 23.00 17.19 7.68
C ALA A 88 23.02 16.48 9.04
N GLY A 89 23.31 15.18 9.05
CA GLY A 89 23.45 14.44 10.29
C GLY A 89 24.60 14.96 11.17
N ASP A 90 24.55 14.62 12.45
CA ASP A 90 25.54 15.03 13.44
C ASP A 90 26.91 14.39 13.16
N SER A 91 26.93 13.25 12.48
CA SER A 91 28.16 12.57 12.03
C SER A 91 28.28 12.51 10.50
N PRO A 92 29.50 12.54 9.93
CA PRO A 92 29.71 12.42 8.48
C PRO A 92 29.15 11.10 7.89
N GLN A 93 28.94 10.09 8.73
CA GLN A 93 28.34 8.80 8.36
C GLN A 93 26.81 8.84 8.23
N GLU A 94 26.14 9.83 8.83
CA GLU A 94 24.67 9.95 8.82
C GLU A 94 24.09 10.54 7.52
N GLY A 95 24.93 10.97 6.57
CA GLY A 95 24.47 11.50 5.29
C GLY A 95 23.63 12.79 5.44
N LEU A 96 22.73 13.00 4.47
CA LEU A 96 21.71 14.05 4.53
C LEU A 96 20.34 13.42 4.77
N ILE A 97 19.65 13.89 5.80
CA ILE A 97 18.41 13.30 6.30
C ILE A 97 17.23 14.20 5.97
N CYS A 98 16.15 13.58 5.50
CA CYS A 98 14.85 14.20 5.36
C CYS A 98 13.83 13.44 6.21
N ASP A 99 13.55 13.99 7.41
CA ASP A 99 12.71 13.33 8.40
C ASP A 99 11.30 13.93 8.43
N PHE A 100 10.31 13.31 7.79
CA PHE A 100 8.93 13.78 7.85
C PHE A 100 8.22 13.18 9.07
N GLN A 101 7.86 14.04 10.01
CA GLN A 101 7.15 13.66 11.23
C GLN A 101 5.75 14.27 11.23
N TYR A 102 4.83 13.62 11.97
CA TYR A 102 3.46 14.09 12.19
C TYR A 102 2.63 14.23 10.90
N LEU A 103 2.97 13.50 9.84
CA LEU A 103 2.20 13.44 8.61
C LEU A 103 0.80 12.88 8.87
N THR A 104 -0.21 13.32 8.12
CA THR A 104 -1.58 12.80 8.23
C THR A 104 -2.17 12.58 6.85
N LEU A 105 -2.85 11.45 6.64
CA LEU A 105 -3.56 11.13 5.41
C LEU A 105 -5.06 11.38 5.55
N LYS A 106 -5.64 11.97 4.50
CA LYS A 106 -7.10 12.14 4.34
C LYS A 106 -7.54 11.61 2.99
N GLU A 107 -8.57 10.78 3.02
CA GLU A 107 -9.19 10.23 1.81
C GLU A 107 -9.82 11.35 0.97
N GLN A 108 -9.55 11.32 -0.33
CA GLN A 108 -10.20 12.16 -1.31
C GLN A 108 -11.59 11.57 -1.59
N LYS A 109 -12.63 12.31 -1.23
CA LYS A 109 -13.99 11.95 -1.63
C LYS A 109 -14.12 12.20 -3.12
N ASP A 110 -14.45 11.16 -3.87
CA ASP A 110 -14.81 11.32 -5.27
C ASP A 110 -16.02 12.21 -5.40
N SER A 111 -15.83 13.42 -5.94
CA SER A 111 -16.91 14.27 -6.40
C SER A 111 -17.52 13.65 -7.65
N ARG A 112 -18.31 12.59 -7.47
CA ARG A 112 -19.26 12.19 -8.51
C ARG A 112 -20.27 13.33 -8.66
N SER A 113 -20.06 14.12 -9.71
CA SER A 113 -21.07 14.96 -10.33
C SER A 113 -22.26 14.07 -10.69
N GLY A 114 -23.30 14.14 -9.88
CA GLY A 114 -24.60 13.50 -10.10
C GLY A 114 -25.66 14.55 -9.91
N LYS A 115 -25.78 15.47 -10.87
CA LYS A 115 -26.93 16.38 -10.96
C LYS A 115 -28.13 15.56 -11.45
N GLY A 116 -28.72 14.79 -10.54
CA GLY A 116 -29.99 14.11 -10.77
C GLY A 116 -31.10 15.14 -10.78
N SER A 117 -31.46 15.65 -11.96
CA SER A 117 -32.68 16.42 -12.15
C SER A 117 -33.89 15.58 -11.78
N LYS A 118 -34.81 16.18 -11.02
CA LYS A 118 -36.16 15.68 -10.75
C LYS A 118 -36.86 15.27 -12.05
N GLY A 119 -37.50 14.11 -12.04
CA GLY A 119 -38.48 13.69 -13.05
C GLY A 119 -39.43 12.68 -12.41
N ALA A 120 -40.60 13.14 -11.99
CA ALA A 120 -41.68 12.32 -11.47
C ALA A 120 -42.42 11.60 -12.61
N SER A 121 -42.89 10.38 -12.37
CA SER A 121 -44.22 9.93 -12.80
C SER A 121 -44.62 8.66 -12.06
N GLU A 122 -45.88 8.68 -11.62
CA GLU A 122 -46.63 7.64 -10.92
C GLU A 122 -47.14 6.53 -11.87
N VAL A 123 -47.90 5.61 -11.26
CA VAL A 123 -48.77 4.55 -11.80
C VAL A 123 -48.06 3.19 -11.92
N GLY A 124 -48.57 2.07 -11.38
CA GLY A 124 -49.85 1.78 -10.76
C GLY A 124 -49.86 0.35 -10.20
N VAL A 125 -50.88 0.09 -9.39
CA VAL A 125 -51.12 -1.13 -8.58
C VAL A 125 -51.54 -2.31 -9.47
N GLY A 126 -51.09 -3.53 -9.16
CA GLY A 126 -51.58 -4.75 -9.80
C GLY A 126 -51.16 -6.04 -9.07
N LEU A 127 -52.12 -6.63 -8.34
CA LEU A 127 -52.08 -7.98 -7.76
C LEU A 127 -52.35 -9.05 -8.85
N GLY A 128 -51.71 -10.23 -8.77
CA GLY A 128 -52.28 -11.44 -9.39
C GLY A 128 -51.33 -12.56 -9.84
N ALA A 129 -51.53 -13.74 -9.22
CA ALA A 129 -51.51 -15.09 -9.78
C ALA A 129 -50.19 -15.84 -10.15
N VAL A 130 -49.84 -16.77 -9.25
CA VAL A 130 -49.62 -18.23 -9.42
C VAL A 130 -49.41 -18.80 -10.84
N GLY A 131 -48.30 -19.55 -10.98
CA GLY A 131 -48.24 -20.85 -11.67
C GLY A 131 -47.40 -20.91 -12.95
N THR A 132 -46.34 -21.75 -12.96
CA THR A 132 -46.17 -22.92 -13.86
C THR A 132 -44.73 -23.46 -13.76
N GLN A 133 -44.66 -24.78 -13.58
CA GLN A 133 -43.47 -25.63 -13.51
C GLN A 133 -43.21 -26.25 -14.89
N ARG A 134 -41.96 -26.29 -15.39
CA ARG A 134 -41.33 -27.40 -16.16
C ARG A 134 -40.03 -26.95 -16.85
N GLY A 135 -39.01 -27.82 -16.81
CA GLY A 135 -37.90 -27.80 -17.76
C GLY A 135 -36.55 -28.22 -17.17
N LEU A 136 -36.31 -29.53 -17.03
CA LEU A 136 -34.96 -30.09 -16.87
C LEU A 136 -34.35 -30.31 -18.27
N GLY A 137 -33.14 -29.78 -18.48
CA GLY A 137 -32.25 -30.06 -19.61
C GLY A 137 -30.81 -29.63 -19.26
N PRO A 138 -29.75 -30.37 -19.64
CA PRO A 138 -28.45 -30.30 -18.97
C PRO A 138 -27.36 -29.49 -19.71
N ARG A 139 -26.33 -29.11 -18.93
CA ARG A 139 -24.93 -28.81 -19.28
C ARG A 139 -24.64 -27.71 -20.31
N GLY A 140 -24.08 -26.62 -19.80
CA GLY A 140 -23.22 -25.69 -20.53
C GLY A 140 -22.19 -25.11 -19.55
N ASP A 141 -20.98 -25.68 -19.55
CA ASP A 141 -19.78 -25.05 -18.99
C ASP A 141 -19.52 -23.77 -19.79
N CYS A 142 -19.52 -22.62 -19.11
CA CYS A 142 -19.12 -21.35 -19.70
C CYS A 142 -18.30 -20.54 -18.69
N SER A 143 -16.98 -20.61 -18.88
CA SER A 143 -15.96 -19.60 -18.59
C SER A 143 -16.01 -18.87 -17.25
N ALA A 144 -14.95 -19.08 -16.46
CA ALA A 144 -14.47 -18.14 -15.48
C ALA A 144 -14.34 -16.73 -16.11
N THR A 145 -15.38 -15.93 -15.97
CA THR A 145 -15.27 -14.48 -16.12
C THR A 145 -14.64 -14.00 -14.83
N SER A 146 -13.42 -13.47 -14.92
CA SER A 146 -12.80 -12.75 -13.81
C SER A 146 -13.63 -11.49 -13.55
N SER A 147 -14.71 -11.62 -12.78
CA SER A 147 -15.45 -10.51 -12.21
C SER A 147 -14.59 -9.90 -11.10
N GLN A 148 -13.48 -9.25 -11.46
CA GLN A 148 -12.67 -8.53 -10.50
C GLN A 148 -13.42 -7.27 -10.07
N GLY A 149 -14.17 -7.40 -8.98
CA GLY A 149 -14.62 -6.26 -8.20
C GLY A 149 -13.41 -5.44 -7.69
N PRO A 150 -13.64 -4.23 -7.16
CA PRO A 150 -12.58 -3.46 -6.52
C PRO A 150 -11.90 -4.30 -5.42
N LEU A 151 -10.57 -4.21 -5.33
CA LEU A 151 -9.79 -4.88 -4.29
C LEU A 151 -10.34 -4.55 -2.90
N ALA A 152 -10.20 -5.49 -1.97
CA ALA A 152 -10.54 -5.22 -0.58
C ALA A 152 -9.71 -4.04 -0.07
N VAL A 153 -10.30 -3.20 0.78
CA VAL A 153 -9.64 -2.05 1.42
C VAL A 153 -8.31 -2.43 2.08
N THR A 154 -8.20 -3.68 2.55
CA THR A 154 -7.03 -4.23 3.24
C THR A 154 -6.01 -4.90 2.32
N GLU A 155 -6.23 -4.89 1.01
CA GLU A 155 -5.32 -5.40 -0.03
C GLU A 155 -4.90 -4.29 -1.01
N GLU A 156 -5.37 -3.07 -0.75
CA GLU A 156 -5.01 -1.88 -1.51
C GLU A 156 -3.67 -1.32 -1.02
N LEU A 157 -2.68 -1.36 -1.90
CA LEU A 157 -1.30 -0.97 -1.62
C LEU A 157 -0.98 0.42 -2.17
N HIS A 158 -0.53 1.31 -1.29
CA HIS A 158 -0.13 2.68 -1.62
C HIS A 158 1.39 2.86 -1.52
N LEU A 159 1.92 3.84 -2.24
CA LEU A 159 3.33 4.22 -2.19
C LEU A 159 3.51 5.67 -1.79
N ILE A 160 4.50 5.93 -0.96
CA ILE A 160 5.01 7.26 -0.70
C ILE A 160 6.30 7.42 -1.47
N THR A 161 6.42 8.50 -2.22
CA THR A 161 7.59 8.83 -3.02
C THR A 161 8.20 10.12 -2.51
N PHE A 162 9.51 10.08 -2.24
CA PHE A 162 10.32 11.23 -1.91
C PHE A 162 11.03 11.70 -3.15
N THR A 163 11.01 13.00 -3.38
CA THR A 163 11.72 13.65 -4.49
C THR A 163 12.64 14.71 -3.94
N LEU A 164 13.86 14.78 -4.44
CA LEU A 164 14.86 15.74 -4.00
C LEU A 164 15.44 16.45 -5.21
N ALA A 165 15.28 17.77 -5.26
CA ALA A 165 16.01 18.61 -6.19
C ALA A 165 17.44 18.81 -5.65
N TYR A 166 18.37 17.99 -6.13
CA TYR A 166 19.76 17.99 -5.72
C TYR A 166 20.56 18.95 -6.60
N ALA A 167 21.21 19.94 -5.98
CA ALA A 167 22.08 20.89 -6.66
C ALA A 167 23.45 20.97 -5.97
N TYR A 168 24.53 20.66 -6.70
CA TYR A 168 25.90 20.72 -6.16
C TYR A 168 26.92 21.03 -7.26
N CYS A 169 27.75 22.07 -7.08
CA CYS A 169 28.81 22.46 -8.03
C CYS A 169 28.35 22.56 -9.50
N GLY A 170 27.16 23.13 -9.75
CA GLY A 170 26.59 23.27 -11.09
C GLY A 170 25.90 22.01 -11.66
N LEU A 171 25.92 20.89 -10.92
CA LEU A 171 25.14 19.69 -11.22
C LEU A 171 23.75 19.82 -10.60
N GLU A 172 22.72 19.72 -11.43
CA GLU A 172 21.32 19.66 -11.00
C GLU A 172 20.72 18.29 -11.35
N LEU A 173 20.15 17.60 -10.36
CA LEU A 173 19.55 16.27 -10.49
C LEU A 173 18.25 16.18 -9.69
N GLU A 174 17.24 15.49 -10.22
CA GLU A 174 16.09 15.06 -9.43
C GLU A 174 16.34 13.63 -8.95
N LEU A 175 16.49 13.44 -7.63
CA LEU A 175 16.59 12.12 -7.02
C LEU A 175 15.21 11.69 -6.54
N GLU A 176 14.89 10.41 -6.71
CA GLU A 176 13.64 9.84 -6.29
C GLU A 176 13.86 8.53 -5.54
N THR A 177 13.10 8.31 -4.46
CA THR A 177 13.02 7.03 -3.77
C THR A 177 11.60 6.79 -3.26
N SER A 178 11.19 5.54 -3.12
CA SER A 178 9.84 5.18 -2.70
C SER A 178 9.88 4.24 -1.51
N THR A 179 8.85 4.31 -0.68
CA THR A 179 8.64 3.37 0.42
C THR A 179 8.34 1.96 -0.12
N LEU A 180 8.37 0.96 0.74
CA LEU A 180 7.62 -0.26 0.46
C LEU A 180 6.11 0.06 0.43
N PRO A 181 5.30 -0.76 -0.23
CA PRO A 181 3.87 -0.50 -0.29
C PRO A 181 3.26 -0.68 1.09
N PHE A 182 2.31 0.20 1.41
CA PHE A 182 1.64 0.23 2.70
C PHE A 182 0.13 0.29 2.53
N ILE A 183 -0.60 -0.09 3.58
CA ILE A 183 -2.07 -0.11 3.58
C ILE A 183 -2.61 1.03 4.43
N ILE A 184 -3.70 1.64 3.96
CA ILE A 184 -4.42 2.68 4.67
C ILE A 184 -5.77 2.15 5.15
N ILE A 185 -5.88 1.96 6.47
CA ILE A 185 -7.13 1.57 7.14
C ILE A 185 -7.88 2.79 7.67
N SER A 186 -9.18 2.64 7.87
CA SER A 186 -10.01 3.67 8.52
C SER A 186 -10.36 3.29 9.96
N ASN A 187 -10.40 1.99 10.26
CA ASN A 187 -10.77 1.46 11.56
C ASN A 187 -9.80 0.34 12.00
N ASN A 188 -9.54 0.25 13.31
CA ASN A 188 -8.67 -0.75 13.91
C ASN A 188 -9.14 -2.19 13.67
N ASN A 189 -10.44 -2.43 13.42
CA ASN A 189 -10.93 -3.77 13.08
C ASN A 189 -10.36 -4.30 11.75
N GLN A 190 -9.86 -3.42 10.87
CA GLN A 190 -9.21 -3.79 9.61
C GLN A 190 -7.73 -4.14 9.79
N PHE A 191 -7.15 -3.86 10.96
CA PHE A 191 -5.72 -3.93 11.18
C PHE A 191 -5.14 -5.34 10.96
N SER A 192 -5.81 -6.37 11.48
CA SER A 192 -5.36 -7.77 11.35
C SER A 192 -5.26 -8.18 9.89
N SER A 193 -6.30 -7.90 9.10
CA SER A 193 -6.32 -8.20 7.67
C SER A 193 -5.31 -7.38 6.90
N ALA A 194 -5.16 -6.08 7.20
CA ALA A 194 -4.14 -5.24 6.57
C ALA A 194 -2.72 -5.74 6.87
N TRP A 195 -2.46 -6.15 8.12
CA TRP A 195 -1.16 -6.70 8.51
C TRP A 195 -0.87 -8.02 7.78
N ALA A 196 -1.85 -8.90 7.65
CA ALA A 196 -1.71 -10.13 6.86
C ALA A 196 -1.29 -9.84 5.42
N SER A 197 -1.89 -8.83 4.78
CA SER A 197 -1.52 -8.40 3.43
C SER A 197 -0.09 -7.86 3.35
N ILE A 198 0.35 -7.04 4.32
CA ILE A 198 1.74 -6.57 4.37
C ILE A 198 2.72 -7.74 4.51
N LEU A 199 2.42 -8.71 5.37
CA LEU A 199 3.24 -9.92 5.53
C LEU A 199 3.31 -10.72 4.22
N TRP A 200 2.17 -10.92 3.56
CA TRP A 200 2.10 -11.66 2.30
C TRP A 200 2.89 -10.98 1.19
N PHE A 201 2.75 -9.65 1.07
CA PHE A 201 3.50 -8.85 0.10
C PHE A 201 5.00 -8.93 0.34
N ASN A 202 5.45 -8.65 1.57
CA ASN A 202 6.89 -8.64 1.89
C ASN A 202 7.54 -10.02 1.79
N MET A 203 6.77 -11.09 2.00
CA MET A 203 7.25 -12.45 1.90
C MET A 203 7.42 -12.91 0.44
N LEU A 204 6.56 -12.47 -0.48
CA LEU A 204 6.44 -13.09 -1.80
C LEU A 204 6.68 -12.15 -2.99
N SER A 205 6.63 -10.83 -2.80
CA SER A 205 6.82 -9.90 -3.92
C SER A 205 8.30 -9.75 -4.27
N SER A 206 8.64 -9.98 -5.54
CA SER A 206 9.96 -9.65 -6.07
C SER A 206 10.12 -8.17 -6.44
N ASP A 207 9.00 -7.47 -6.67
CA ASP A 207 8.98 -6.05 -6.99
C ASP A 207 8.56 -5.24 -5.74
N PRO A 208 9.44 -4.40 -5.17
CA PRO A 208 9.14 -3.60 -3.98
C PRO A 208 8.14 -2.47 -4.24
N LYS A 209 7.68 -2.27 -5.49
CA LYS A 209 6.71 -1.22 -5.85
C LYS A 209 5.42 -1.77 -6.47
N ALA A 210 5.18 -3.08 -6.42
CA ALA A 210 4.02 -3.73 -7.04
C ALA A 210 2.69 -3.42 -6.31
N GLN A 211 2.07 -2.27 -6.61
CA GLN A 211 0.78 -1.86 -6.01
C GLN A 211 -0.39 -2.79 -6.36
N HIS A 212 -0.33 -3.47 -7.51
CA HIS A 212 -1.35 -4.41 -7.99
C HIS A 212 -1.06 -5.87 -7.60
N PHE A 213 -0.20 -6.11 -6.61
CA PHE A 213 0.19 -7.46 -6.18
C PHE A 213 -1.00 -8.38 -5.87
N PHE A 214 -2.04 -7.86 -5.20
CA PHE A 214 -3.24 -8.63 -4.85
C PHE A 214 -4.26 -8.81 -5.99
N SER A 215 -3.99 -8.29 -7.19
CA SER A 215 -4.80 -8.64 -8.37
C SER A 215 -4.60 -10.09 -8.79
N ALA A 216 -3.44 -10.70 -8.45
CA ALA A 216 -3.14 -12.12 -8.66
C ALA A 216 -2.05 -12.57 -7.67
N PRO A 217 -2.38 -12.71 -6.36
CA PRO A 217 -1.39 -13.00 -5.35
C PRO A 217 -0.84 -14.43 -5.51
N PRO A 218 0.49 -14.62 -5.48
CA PRO A 218 1.08 -15.95 -5.53
C PRO A 218 0.77 -16.76 -4.26
N PRO A 219 0.70 -18.10 -4.35
CA PRO A 219 0.61 -18.96 -3.17
C PRO A 219 1.92 -18.92 -2.37
N ALA A 220 1.82 -18.92 -1.04
CA ALA A 220 2.98 -18.97 -0.16
C ALA A 220 3.47 -20.40 0.07
N PRO A 221 4.75 -20.71 -0.15
CA PRO A 221 5.35 -21.96 0.32
C PRO A 221 5.30 -22.05 1.85
N TRP A 222 4.96 -23.22 2.39
CA TRP A 222 4.89 -23.42 3.85
C TRP A 222 6.18 -23.06 4.60
N PRO A 223 7.39 -23.39 4.13
CA PRO A 223 8.61 -23.00 4.83
C PRO A 223 8.70 -21.48 5.08
N CYS A 224 8.43 -20.68 4.05
CA CYS A 224 8.41 -19.22 4.16
C CYS A 224 7.31 -18.73 5.12
N LEU A 225 6.09 -19.27 4.98
CA LEU A 225 4.97 -18.87 5.83
C LEU A 225 5.20 -19.23 7.30
N SER A 226 5.74 -20.42 7.57
CA SER A 226 6.01 -20.93 8.92
C SER A 226 7.04 -20.08 9.67
N GLU A 227 8.09 -19.63 8.98
CA GLU A 227 9.10 -18.73 9.52
C GLU A 227 8.50 -17.37 9.86
N VAL A 228 7.74 -16.77 8.93
CA VAL A 228 7.06 -15.49 9.15
C VAL A 228 6.08 -15.56 10.32
N LEU A 229 5.33 -16.67 10.44
CA LEU A 229 4.45 -16.90 11.58
C LEU A 229 5.24 -16.96 12.89
N SER A 230 6.36 -17.68 12.93
CA SER A 230 7.23 -17.74 14.11
C SER A 230 7.72 -16.35 14.53
N TRP A 231 8.18 -15.53 13.58
CA TRP A 231 8.58 -14.13 13.85
C TRP A 231 7.42 -13.28 14.40
N GLN A 232 6.17 -13.54 14.00
CA GLN A 232 5.03 -12.81 14.57
C GLN A 232 4.88 -13.07 16.06
N PHE A 233 5.02 -14.32 16.50
CA PHE A 233 4.99 -14.69 17.92
C PHE A 233 6.19 -14.12 18.67
N GLU A 234 7.39 -14.28 18.12
CA GLU A 234 8.63 -13.76 18.72
C GLU A 234 8.58 -12.25 18.92
N SER A 235 8.02 -11.51 17.96
CA SER A 235 7.91 -10.05 18.03
C SER A 235 7.01 -9.53 19.15
N VAL A 236 6.15 -10.36 19.74
CA VAL A 236 5.16 -9.98 20.76
C VAL A 236 5.40 -10.69 22.08
N ALA A 237 5.79 -11.96 22.04
CA ALA A 237 5.93 -12.84 23.19
C ALA A 237 7.39 -13.19 23.51
N GLU A 238 8.37 -12.57 22.83
CA GLU A 238 9.82 -12.81 22.98
C GLU A 238 10.28 -14.23 22.65
N GLN A 239 9.36 -15.10 22.25
CA GLN A 239 9.61 -16.48 21.87
C GLN A 239 8.81 -16.83 20.61
N GLY A 240 9.48 -17.45 19.64
CA GLY A 240 8.87 -17.96 18.43
C GLY A 240 8.08 -19.26 18.63
N LEU A 241 7.65 -19.85 17.51
CA LEU A 241 6.93 -21.12 17.51
C LEU A 241 7.90 -22.31 17.50
N SER A 242 7.62 -23.33 18.30
CA SER A 242 8.33 -24.61 18.24
C SER A 242 7.92 -25.41 17.01
N GLU A 243 8.73 -26.40 16.64
CA GLU A 243 8.42 -27.32 15.53
C GLU A 243 7.06 -28.01 15.71
N ASN A 244 6.73 -28.46 16.93
CA ASN A 244 5.42 -29.06 17.23
C ASN A 244 4.26 -28.08 17.00
N HIS A 245 4.43 -26.79 17.36
CA HIS A 245 3.40 -25.78 17.10
C HIS A 245 3.23 -25.53 15.60
N LEU A 246 4.34 -25.47 14.85
CA LEU A 246 4.30 -25.29 13.40
C LEU A 246 3.65 -26.48 12.70
N LEU A 247 3.96 -27.71 13.10
CA LEU A 247 3.31 -28.92 12.59
C LEU A 247 1.79 -28.89 12.81
N MET A 248 1.34 -28.53 14.02
CA MET A 248 -0.09 -28.39 14.32
C MET A 248 -0.77 -27.34 13.43
N MET A 249 -0.11 -26.22 13.15
CA MET A 249 -0.64 -25.20 12.24
C MET A 249 -0.66 -25.68 10.79
N ALA A 250 0.38 -26.39 10.33
CA ALA A 250 0.44 -26.97 9.00
C ALA A 250 -0.73 -27.96 8.78
N GLU A 251 -0.95 -28.87 9.74
CA GLU A 251 -2.07 -29.82 9.69
C GLU A 251 -3.42 -29.11 9.65
N LYS A 252 -3.57 -27.97 10.35
CA LYS A 252 -4.81 -27.20 10.35
C LYS A 252 -5.07 -26.50 9.01
N LEU A 253 -4.02 -26.07 8.31
CA LEU A 253 -4.14 -25.34 7.04
C LEU A 253 -4.27 -26.28 5.83
N PHE A 254 -3.52 -27.39 5.83
CA PHE A 254 -3.44 -28.31 4.70
C PHE A 254 -4.20 -29.62 4.93
N GLY A 255 -4.73 -29.84 6.14
CA GLY A 255 -5.29 -31.11 6.56
C GLY A 255 -4.23 -32.04 7.16
N LYS A 256 -4.68 -33.16 7.74
CA LYS A 256 -3.77 -34.24 8.12
C LYS A 256 -3.25 -34.90 6.83
N ALA A 257 -1.93 -35.07 6.75
CA ALA A 257 -1.31 -35.91 5.73
C ALA A 257 -1.75 -37.37 5.87
#